data_AF-A0A7Y2DFE5-F1
#
_entry.id   AF-A0A7Y2DFE5-F1
#
_cell.length_a   1.000
_cell.length_b   1.000
_cell.length_c   1.000
_cell.angle_alpha   90.00
_cell.angle_beta   90.00
_cell.angle_gamma   90.00
#
_symmetry.space_group_name_H-M   'P 1'
#
loop_
_entity.id
_entity.type
_entity.pdbx_description
1 polymer ?
#
loop_
_entity_poly.entity_id
_entity_poly.type
_entity_poly.pdbx_seq_one_letter_code
_entity_poly.pdbx_strand_id
1 'polypeptide(L)'
;MEKPTEVIKMNKSYTILISLIVALGGFLLGFDSAVISGAVKGVTLYFEMTEWMLGFSVGCVVFGAMAGNLMAGPLADKFGRKKVLIIVAALFTLSATWSALA
;
A
#
# COMPACT_ATOMS: atom_id res chain seq x y z
N MET A 1 38.85 -18.24 -2.37
CA MET A 1 38.51 -18.05 -3.80
C MET A 1 37.24 -17.23 -3.87
N GLU A 2 37.39 -15.90 -3.90
CA GLU A 2 36.27 -14.95 -4.00
C GLU A 2 35.80 -14.94 -5.45
N LYS A 3 34.53 -15.29 -5.70
CA LYS A 3 33.98 -15.27 -7.06
C LYS A 3 33.89 -13.81 -7.52
N PRO A 4 34.35 -13.47 -8.73
CA PRO A 4 34.24 -12.11 -9.24
C PRO A 4 32.74 -11.72 -9.27
N THR A 5 32.41 -10.66 -8.54
CA THR A 5 31.10 -10.03 -8.55
C THR A 5 30.87 -9.47 -9.95
N GLU A 6 30.10 -10.18 -10.76
CA GLU A 6 29.58 -9.62 -12.00
C GLU A 6 28.80 -8.34 -11.68
N VAL A 7 29.37 -7.21 -12.06
CA VAL A 7 28.68 -5.92 -12.06
C VAL A 7 27.61 -6.00 -13.14
N ILE A 8 26.40 -6.39 -12.74
CA ILE A 8 25.23 -6.39 -13.62
C ILE A 8 25.08 -4.98 -14.19
N LYS A 9 25.30 -4.83 -15.49
CA LYS A 9 25.15 -3.57 -16.21
C LYS A 9 23.67 -3.22 -16.26
N MET A 10 23.17 -2.60 -15.19
CA MET A 10 21.77 -2.23 -15.09
C MET A 10 21.45 -1.16 -16.13
N ASN A 11 20.40 -1.38 -16.90
CA ASN A 11 19.84 -0.32 -17.72
C ASN A 11 19.30 0.77 -16.78
N LYS A 12 19.96 1.93 -16.76
CA LYS A 12 19.67 3.05 -15.84
C LYS A 12 18.19 3.43 -15.87
N SER A 13 17.60 3.43 -17.07
CA SER A 13 16.18 3.74 -17.29
C SER A 13 15.25 2.72 -16.63
N TYR A 14 15.56 1.42 -16.75
CA TYR A 14 14.75 0.35 -16.15
C TYR A 14 14.77 0.39 -14.62
N THR A 15 15.93 0.70 -14.03
CA THR A 15 16.07 0.79 -12.57
C THR A 15 15.31 1.99 -12.01
N ILE A 16 15.40 3.13 -12.69
CA ILE A 16 14.66 4.35 -12.32
C ILE A 16 13.16 4.06 -12.35
N LEU A 17 12.65 3.41 -13.41
CA LEU A 17 11.24 3.03 -13.51
C LEU A 17 10.80 2.13 -12.35
N ILE A 18 11.57 1.09 -12.02
CA ILE A 18 11.22 0.21 -10.88
C ILE A 18 11.24 0.98 -9.57
N SER A 19 12.24 1.83 -9.34
CA SER A 19 12.30 2.64 -8.11
C SER A 19 11.13 3.62 -7.99
N LEU A 20 10.67 4.19 -9.11
CA LEU A 20 9.50 5.05 -9.17
C LEU A 20 8.23 4.27 -8.81
N ILE A 21 8.04 3.07 -9.40
CA ILE A 21 6.88 2.21 -9.11
C ILE A 21 6.85 1.83 -7.62
N VAL A 22 8.00 1.50 -7.03
CA VAL A 22 8.11 1.17 -5.61
C VAL A 22 7.85 2.41 -4.74
N ALA A 23 8.37 3.57 -5.11
CA ALA A 23 8.12 4.83 -4.41
C ALA A 23 6.64 5.24 -4.45
N LEU A 24 5.95 5.02 -5.58
CA LEU A 24 4.51 5.22 -5.69
C LEU A 24 3.71 4.30 -4.76
N GLY A 25 4.19 3.08 -4.52
CA GLY A 25 3.59 2.20 -3.51
C GLY A 25 3.66 2.79 -2.10
N GLY A 26 4.82 3.33 -1.71
CA GLY A 26 4.97 4.04 -0.42
C GLY A 26 4.15 5.34 -0.35
N PHE A 27 4.07 6.07 -1.46
CA PHE A 27 3.25 7.27 -1.59
C PHE A 27 1.76 6.99 -1.38
N LEU A 28 1.22 5.92 -1.99
CA LEU A 28 -0.18 5.52 -1.85
C LEU A 28 -0.55 5.20 -0.39
N LEU A 29 0.38 4.57 0.35
CA LEU A 29 0.22 4.26 1.77
C LEU A 29 0.10 5.53 2.62
N GLY A 30 0.91 6.56 2.34
CA GLY A 30 0.80 7.86 3.01
C GLY A 30 -0.42 8.67 2.56
N PHE A 31 -0.80 8.56 1.29
CA PHE A 31 -1.96 9.25 0.73
C PHE A 31 -3.27 8.82 1.39
N ASP A 32 -3.46 7.51 1.65
CA ASP A 32 -4.65 6.98 2.32
C ASP A 32 -4.85 7.60 3.72
N SER A 33 -3.75 7.70 4.49
CA SER A 33 -3.76 8.35 5.81
C SER A 33 -4.11 9.85 5.74
N ALA A 34 -3.64 10.54 4.69
CA ALA A 34 -3.94 11.96 4.48
C ALA A 34 -5.42 12.18 4.12
N VAL A 35 -5.98 11.32 3.26
CA VAL A 35 -7.40 11.38 2.86
C VAL A 35 -8.31 11.13 4.05
N ILE A 36 -8.03 10.12 4.88
CA ILE A 36 -8.88 9.80 6.04
C ILE A 36 -8.89 10.96 7.05
N SER A 37 -7.72 11.57 7.30
CA SER A 37 -7.61 12.74 8.19
C SER A 37 -8.45 13.93 7.69
N GLY A 38 -8.49 14.15 6.38
CA GLY A 38 -9.35 15.17 5.76
C GLY A 38 -10.84 14.82 5.77
N ALA A 39 -11.18 13.54 5.70
CA ALA A 39 -12.56 13.06 5.60
C ALA A 39 -13.24 12.85 6.96
N VAL A 40 -12.48 12.65 8.05
CA VAL A 40 -12.99 12.32 9.40
C VAL A 40 -14.18 13.19 9.79
N LYS A 41 -14.06 14.52 9.71
CA LYS A 41 -15.14 15.43 10.12
C LYS A 41 -16.41 15.29 9.26
N GLY A 42 -16.26 15.04 7.97
CA GLY A 42 -17.40 14.83 7.06
C GLY A 42 -18.11 13.50 7.33
N VAL A 43 -17.33 12.43 7.52
CA VAL A 43 -17.85 11.08 7.83
C VAL A 43 -18.55 11.06 9.19
N THR A 44 -18.00 11.73 10.22
CA THR A 44 -18.65 11.84 11.54
C THR A 44 -20.02 12.49 11.46
N LEU A 45 -20.16 13.56 10.67
CA LEU A 45 -21.42 14.29 10.51
C LEU A 45 -22.43 13.51 9.67
N TYR A 46 -21.98 12.80 8.63
CA TYR A 46 -22.85 12.04 7.74
C TYR A 46 -23.41 10.77 8.40
N PHE A 47 -22.59 10.07 9.19
CA PHE A 47 -22.97 8.81 9.84
C PHE A 47 -23.32 8.93 11.33
N GLU A 48 -23.35 10.16 11.88
CA GLU A 48 -23.59 10.44 13.31
C GLU A 48 -22.75 9.55 14.25
N MET A 49 -21.47 9.37 13.91
CA MET A 49 -20.59 8.42 14.60
C MET A 49 -20.13 8.92 15.97
N THR A 50 -20.11 8.01 16.95
CA THR A 50 -19.43 8.23 18.25
C THR A 50 -17.91 8.14 18.10
N GLU A 51 -17.15 8.75 19.03
CA GLU A 51 -15.67 8.73 18.98
C GLU A 51 -15.09 7.32 18.99
N TRP A 52 -15.74 6.39 19.70
CA TRP A 52 -15.35 4.99 19.73
C TRP A 52 -15.50 4.31 18.36
N MET A 53 -16.61 4.54 17.66
CA MET A 53 -16.83 3.99 16.32
C MET A 53 -15.84 4.57 15.32
N LEU A 54 -15.57 5.87 15.40
CA LEU A 54 -14.61 6.54 14.53
C LEU A 54 -13.20 6.00 14.75
N GLY A 55 -12.75 5.91 16.00
CA GLY A 55 -11.44 5.38 16.36
C GLY A 55 -11.28 3.92 15.93
N PHE A 56 -12.32 3.10 16.10
CA PHE A 56 -12.31 1.72 15.62
C PHE A 56 -12.21 1.64 14.09
N SER A 57 -13.01 2.44 13.37
CA SER A 57 -13.02 2.46 11.90
C SER A 57 -11.67 2.87 11.31
N VAL A 58 -11.03 3.93 11.85
CA VAL A 58 -9.70 4.38 11.41
C VAL A 58 -8.62 3.38 11.86
N GLY A 59 -8.75 2.80 13.06
CA GLY A 59 -7.81 1.83 13.60
C GLY A 59 -7.76 0.52 12.81
N CYS A 60 -8.89 0.06 12.27
CA CYS A 60 -8.95 -1.14 11.44
C CYS A 60 -8.01 -1.07 10.22
N VAL A 61 -7.84 0.11 9.62
CA VAL A 61 -6.93 0.33 8.48
C VAL A 61 -5.47 0.05 8.90
N VAL A 62 -5.06 0.55 10.07
CA VAL A 62 -3.70 0.35 10.60
C VAL A 62 -3.45 -1.12 10.93
N PHE A 63 -4.42 -1.80 11.57
CA PHE A 63 -4.34 -3.23 11.84
C PHE A 63 -4.24 -4.05 10.54
N GLY A 64 -5.02 -3.69 9.52
CA GLY A 64 -4.94 -4.31 8.19
C GLY A 64 -3.57 -4.11 7.54
N ALA A 65 -3.02 -2.89 7.61
CA ALA A 65 -1.69 -2.59 7.08
C ALA A 65 -0.58 -3.37 7.80
N MET A 66 -0.67 -3.51 9.13
CA MET A 66 0.26 -4.32 9.92
C MET A 66 0.22 -5.79 9.49
N ALA A 67 -0.97 -6.39 9.41
CA ALA A 67 -1.13 -7.78 8.96
C ALA A 67 -0.64 -7.97 7.52
N GLY A 68 -0.97 -7.02 6.63
CA GLY A 68 -0.54 -7.03 5.23
C GLY A 68 0.98 -6.99 5.09
N ASN A 69 1.67 -6.13 5.84
CA ASN A 69 3.14 -6.04 5.81
C ASN A 69 3.82 -7.32 6.31
N LEU A 70 3.27 -7.95 7.36
CA LEU A 70 3.78 -9.23 7.88
C LEU A 70 3.65 -10.35 6.83
N MET A 71 2.55 -10.38 6.09
CA MET A 71 2.32 -11.39 5.05
C MET A 71 3.07 -11.10 3.75
N ALA A 72 3.32 -9.82 3.42
CA ALA A 72 3.91 -9.41 2.15
C ALA A 72 5.33 -9.95 1.93
N GLY A 73 6.16 -10.05 2.98
CA GLY A 73 7.54 -10.54 2.88
C GLY A 73 7.62 -11.99 2.37
N PRO A 74 7.09 -12.97 3.12
CA PRO A 74 7.09 -14.38 2.70
C PRO A 74 6.39 -14.61 1.36
N LEU A 75 5.34 -13.85 1.08
CA LEU A 75 4.57 -13.97 -0.16
C LEU A 75 5.38 -13.46 -1.37
N ALA A 76 6.14 -12.38 -1.21
CA ALA A 76 7.02 -11.84 -2.25
C ALA A 76 8.18 -12.78 -2.57
N ASP A 77 8.71 -13.47 -1.57
CA ASP A 77 9.79 -14.45 -1.75
C ASP A 77 9.29 -15.73 -2.42
N LYS A 78 8.07 -16.19 -2.10
CA LYS A 78 7.50 -17.43 -2.65
C LYS A 78 6.92 -17.28 -4.07
N PHE A 79 6.23 -16.18 -4.36
CA PHE A 79 5.53 -15.98 -5.65
C PHE A 79 6.28 -15.03 -6.61
N GLY A 80 7.32 -14.35 -6.13
CA GLY A 80 8.10 -13.37 -6.87
C GLY A 80 7.52 -11.95 -6.76
N ARG A 81 8.39 -10.98 -6.47
CA ARG A 81 8.06 -9.55 -6.20
C ARG A 81 7.12 -8.92 -7.23
N LYS A 82 7.30 -9.19 -8.53
CA LYS A 82 6.48 -8.59 -9.60
C LYS A 82 5.01 -9.02 -9.53
N LYS A 83 4.74 -10.30 -9.25
CA LYS A 83 3.36 -10.81 -9.18
C LYS A 83 2.63 -10.24 -7.98
N VAL A 84 3.32 -10.16 -6.84
CA VAL A 84 2.78 -9.55 -5.61
C VAL A 84 2.44 -8.07 -5.84
N LEU A 85 3.31 -7.30 -6.51
CA LEU A 85 3.02 -5.91 -6.87
C LEU A 85 1.75 -5.75 -7.73
N ILE A 86 1.53 -6.64 -8.71
CA ILE A 86 0.33 -6.61 -9.56
C ILE A 86 -0.94 -6.92 -8.74
N ILE A 87 -0.89 -7.91 -7.85
CA ILE A 87 -2.02 -8.26 -6.98
C ILE A 87 -2.35 -7.10 -6.04
N VAL A 88 -1.34 -6.48 -5.44
CA VAL A 88 -1.53 -5.29 -4.58
C VAL A 88 -2.16 -4.15 -5.36
N ALA A 89 -1.69 -3.87 -6.58
CA ALA A 89 -2.28 -2.83 -7.42
C ALA A 89 -3.76 -3.09 -7.76
N ALA A 90 -4.11 -4.35 -8.04
CA ALA A 90 -5.50 -4.75 -8.31
C ALA A 90 -6.39 -4.59 -7.06
N LEU A 91 -5.93 -5.05 -5.90
CA LEU A 91 -6.64 -4.87 -4.62
C LEU A 91 -6.83 -3.39 -4.27
N PHE A 92 -5.80 -2.56 -4.51
CA PHE A 92 -5.87 -1.12 -4.26
C PHE A 92 -6.90 -0.44 -5.18
N THR A 93 -6.94 -0.84 -6.45
CA THR A 93 -7.91 -0.31 -7.43
C THR A 93 -9.34 -0.70 -7.05
N LEU A 94 -9.56 -1.96 -6.66
CA LEU A 94 -10.86 -2.43 -6.17
C LEU A 94 -11.30 -1.67 -4.91
N SER A 95 -10.41 -1.49 -3.96
CA SER A 95 -10.69 -0.71 -2.74
C SER A 95 -11.07 0.74 -3.06
N ALA A 96 -10.28 1.41 -3.90
CA ALA A 96 -10.54 2.80 -4.29
C ALA A 96 -11.87 2.97 -5.03
N THR A 97 -12.19 2.05 -5.95
CA THR A 97 -13.48 2.08 -6.67
C THR A 97 -14.66 1.82 -5.76
N TRP A 98 -14.52 0.91 -4.78
CA TRP A 98 -15.56 0.67 -3.79
C TRP A 98 -15.80 1.90 -2.91
N SER A 99 -14.74 2.50 -2.36
CA SER A 99 -14.84 3.70 -1.53
C SER A 99 -15.36 4.94 -2.28
N ALA A 100 -15.21 4.97 -3.61
CA ALA A 100 -15.74 6.06 -4.43
C ALA A 100 -17.23 5.90 -4.77
N LEU A 101 -17.75 4.65 -4.76
CA LEU A 101 -19.16 4.36 -5.07
C LEU A 101 -20.07 4.35 -3.83
N ALA A 102 -19.50 4.01 -2.67
CA ALA A 102 -20.19 3.95 -1.38
C ALA A 102 -20.42 5.35 -0.79
#